data_AF-A0A355GZ46-F1
#
_entry.id   AF-A0A355GZ46-F1
#
_cell.length_a   1.000
_cell.length_b   1.000
_cell.length_c   1.000
_cell.angle_alpha   90.00
_cell.angle_beta   90.00
_cell.angle_gamma   90.00
#
_symmetry.space_group_name_H-M   'P 1'
#
loop_
_entity.id
_entity.type
_entity.pdbx_description
1 polymer ?
#
loop_
_entity_poly.entity_id
_entity_poly.type
_entity_poly.pdbx_seq_one_letter_code
_entity_poly.pdbx_strand_id
1 'polypeptide(L)' 'MDMRNCPVCGTGLLKKKVGTESFEYKGETKTIPNYVTYLCNECGGSIVDIATLKESGKILNDFKLKMRNRPISDR' A
#
# COMPACT_ATOMS: atom_id res chain seq x y z
N MET A 1 11.20 21.38 -7.77
CA MET A 1 10.35 20.34 -8.39
C MET A 1 9.20 20.10 -7.44
N ASP A 2 8.07 20.76 -7.70
CA ASP A 2 6.87 20.61 -6.88
C ASP A 2 6.30 19.20 -7.04
N MET A 3 6.39 18.39 -5.98
CA MET A 3 5.76 17.06 -5.85
C MET A 3 4.21 17.10 -5.94
N ARG A 4 3.62 18.17 -6.45
CA ARG A 4 2.17 18.35 -6.55
C ARG A 4 1.62 17.81 -7.87
N ASN A 5 2.41 17.86 -8.95
CA ASN A 5 1.96 17.39 -10.25
C ASN A 5 2.11 15.87 -10.35
N CYS A 6 1.06 15.22 -10.83
CA CYS A 6 1.04 13.79 -11.05
C CYS A 6 2.09 13.40 -12.10
N PRO A 7 3.04 12.50 -11.80
CA PRO A 7 4.03 12.04 -12.77
C PRO A 7 3.43 11.16 -13.87
N VAL A 8 2.17 10.72 -13.73
CA VAL A 8 1.46 9.89 -14.72
C VAL A 8 0.86 10.75 -15.84
N CYS A 9 0.15 11.81 -15.49
CA CYS A 9 -0.53 12.67 -16.47
C CYS A 9 0.03 14.08 -16.60
N GLY A 10 0.89 14.53 -15.67
CA GLY A 10 1.49 15.87 -15.67
C GLY A 10 0.55 17.01 -15.30
N THR A 11 -0.77 16.83 -15.41
CA THR A 11 -1.80 17.87 -15.24
C THR A 11 -2.53 17.82 -13.90
N GLY A 12 -2.70 16.62 -13.34
CA GLY A 12 -3.49 16.44 -12.12
C GLY A 12 -2.71 16.65 -10.83
N LEU A 13 -3.42 17.00 -9.76
CA LEU A 13 -2.85 17.21 -8.44
C LEU A 13 -2.94 15.94 -7.60
N LEU A 14 -1.83 15.59 -6.96
CA LEU A 14 -1.76 14.46 -6.04
C LEU A 14 -2.32 14.84 -4.67
N LYS A 15 -3.46 14.25 -4.30
CA LYS A 15 -4.05 14.40 -2.96
C LYS A 15 -3.56 13.28 -2.05
N LYS A 16 -2.90 13.68 -0.96
CA LYS A 16 -2.50 12.76 0.12
C LYS A 16 -3.75 12.24 0.82
N LYS A 17 -3.87 10.92 0.88
CA LYS A 17 -4.80 10.15 1.72
C LYS A 17 -3.99 9.33 2.70
N VAL A 18 -4.36 9.42 3.97
CA VAL A 18 -3.81 8.57 5.03
C VAL A 18 -4.97 7.73 5.54
N GLY A 19 -4.78 6.42 5.52
CA GLY A 19 -5.81 5.49 5.96
C GLY A 19 -5.22 4.22 6.50
N THR A 20 -6.10 3.26 6.73
CA THR A 20 -5.75 1.92 7.16
C THR A 20 -6.07 0.98 6.01
N GLU A 21 -5.06 0.29 5.50
CA GLU A 21 -5.23 -0.67 4.40
C GLU A 21 -5.22 -2.10 4.90
N SER A 22 -6.13 -2.92 4.38
CA SER A 22 -6.29 -4.32 4.76
C SER A 22 -5.80 -5.21 3.62
N PHE A 23 -4.77 -6.01 3.87
CA PHE A 23 -4.19 -6.93 2.89
C PHE A 23 -4.56 -8.36 3.23
N GLU A 24 -5.32 -9.01 2.36
CA GLU A 24 -5.61 -10.43 2.49
C GLU A 24 -4.54 -11.28 1.79
N TYR A 25 -4.04 -12.31 2.47
CA TYR A 25 -3.12 -13.28 1.90
C TYR A 25 -3.34 -14.67 2.50
N LYS A 26 -3.59 -15.67 1.65
CA LYS A 26 -3.91 -17.05 2.06
C LYS A 26 -5.06 -17.14 3.09
N GLY A 27 -6.11 -16.33 2.92
CA GLY A 27 -7.28 -16.31 3.81
C GLY A 27 -7.06 -15.60 5.14
N GLU A 28 -5.88 -15.02 5.38
CA GLU A 28 -5.59 -14.24 6.57
C GLU A 28 -5.47 -12.75 6.19
N THR A 29 -6.08 -11.89 6.99
CA THR A 29 -6.08 -10.43 6.75
C THR A 29 -5.05 -9.73 7.61
N LYS A 30 -4.20 -8.92 6.98
CA LYS A 30 -3.21 -8.06 7.63
C LYS A 30 -3.57 -6.60 7.42
N THR A 31 -3.93 -5.94 8.51
CA THR A 31 -4.24 -4.52 8.52
C THR A 31 -2.98 -3.69 8.77
N ILE A 32 -2.72 -2.70 7.92
CA ILE A 32 -1.58 -1.80 8.00
C ILE A 32 -2.10 -0.38 8.26
N PRO A 33 -1.94 0.15 9.48
CA PRO A 33 -2.29 1.54 9.78
C PRO A 33 -1.29 2.50 9.16
N ASN A 34 -1.67 3.78 9.06
CA ASN A 34 -0.82 4.86 8.52
C ASN A 34 -0.38 4.62 7.06
N TYR A 35 -1.23 4.01 6.26
CA TYR A 35 -0.97 3.78 4.85
C TYR A 35 -1.18 5.07 4.07
N VAL A 36 -0.08 5.73 3.70
CA VAL A 36 -0.10 7.00 2.95
C VAL A 36 -0.09 6.73 1.45
N THR A 37 -1.11 7.23 0.77
CA THR A 37 -1.25 7.18 -0.68
C THR A 37 -1.56 8.56 -1.24
N TYR A 38 -1.11 8.81 -2.47
CA TYR A 38 -1.34 10.03 -3.21
C TYR A 38 -2.19 9.67 -4.42
N LEU A 39 -3.44 10.12 -4.42
CA LEU A 39 -4.36 9.88 -5.53
C LEU A 39 -4.42 11.11 -6.42
N CYS A 40 -4.25 10.91 -7.72
CA CYS A 40 -4.50 11.92 -8.73
C CYS A 40 -6.00 12.06 -8.98
N ASN A 41 -6.50 13.30 -8.97
CA ASN A 41 -7.90 13.60 -9.25
C ASN A 41 -8.27 13.56 -10.74
N GLU A 42 -7.28 13.64 -11.64
CA GLU A 42 -7.52 13.71 -13.09
C GLU A 42 -7.45 12.33 -13.74
N CYS A 43 -6.33 11.62 -13.60
CA CYS A 43 -6.11 10.33 -14.28
C CYS A 43 -6.45 9.11 -13.41
N GLY A 44 -6.78 9.31 -12.13
CA GLY A 44 -6.98 8.23 -11.16
C GLY A 44 -5.70 7.51 -10.74
N GLY A 45 -4.52 7.97 -11.15
CA GLY A 45 -3.25 7.39 -10.76
C GLY A 45 -3.02 7.46 -9.25
N SER A 46 -2.64 6.34 -8.64
CA SER A 46 -2.35 6.24 -7.20
C SER A 46 -0.87 5.96 -6.97
N ILE A 47 -0.22 6.74 -6.10
CA ILE A 47 1.19 6.59 -5.75
C ILE A 47 1.29 6.38 -4.25
N VAL A 48 1.92 5.31 -3.81
CA VAL A 48 2.13 5.05 -2.38
C VAL A 48 3.37 5.83 -1.93
N ASP A 49 3.32 6.43 -0.74
CA ASP A 49 4.46 7.12 -0.16
C ASP A 49 5.66 6.18 0.04
N ILE A 50 6.88 6.69 -0.16
CA ILE A 50 8.10 5.88 -0.06
C ILE A 50 8.31 5.33 1.36
N ALA A 51 7.98 6.12 2.40
CA ALA A 51 8.07 5.66 3.79
C ALA A 51 7.05 4.54 4.03
N THR A 52 5.79 4.75 3.64
CA THR A 52 4.75 3.73 3.72
C THR A 52 5.13 2.47 2.93
N LEU A 53 5.66 2.57 1.71
CA LEU A 53 6.10 1.42 0.93
C LEU A 53 7.17 0.60 1.63
N LYS A 54 8.15 1.26 2.26
CA LYS A 54 9.21 0.57 3.00
C LYS A 54 8.66 -0.13 4.25
N GLU A 55 7.84 0.56 5.03
CA GLU A 55 7.26 0.00 6.26
C GLU A 55 6.28 -1.15 5.95
N SER A 56 5.30 -0.89 5.08
CA SER A 56 4.32 -1.90 4.66
C SER A 56 4.99 -3.07 3.93
N GLY A 57 6.01 -2.82 3.10
CA GLY A 57 6.77 -3.87 2.43
C GLY A 57 7.44 -4.82 3.41
N LYS A 58 8.05 -4.30 4.48
CA LYS A 58 8.66 -5.13 5.54
C LYS A 58 7.60 -5.94 6.29
N ILE A 59 6.49 -5.31 6.66
CA ILE A 59 5.37 -5.96 7.37
C ILE A 59 4.75 -7.07 6.51
N LEU A 60 4.48 -6.79 5.23
CA LEU A 60 3.88 -7.73 4.31
C LEU A 60 4.83 -8.89 3.97
N ASN A 61 6.13 -8.63 3.84
CA ASN A 61 7.09 -9.68 3.58
C ASN A 61 7.20 -10.64 4.78
N ASP A 62 7.32 -10.09 6.00
CA ASP A 62 7.29 -10.87 7.23
C ASP A 62 6.00 -11.68 7.37
N PHE A 63 4.85 -11.04 7.09
CA PHE A 63 3.55 -11.68 7.08
C PHE A 63 3.49 -12.85 6.08
N LYS A 64 3.94 -12.65 4.83
CA LYS A 64 3.99 -13.69 3.80
C LYS A 64 4.92 -14.84 4.20
N LEU A 65 6.09 -14.54 4.78
CA LEU A 65 7.03 -15.55 5.28
C LEU A 65 6.40 -16.39 6.38
N LYS A 66 5.75 -15.76 7.36
CA LYS A 66 5.02 -16.44 8.43
C LYS A 66 3.89 -17.32 7.89
N MET A 67 3.14 -16.83 6.91
CA MET A 67 2.07 -17.59 6.25
C MET A 67 2.57 -18.73 5.37
N ARG A 68 3.78 -18.62 4.82
CA ARG A 68 4.39 -19.71 4.04
C ARG A 68 4.83 -20.86 4.94
N ASN A 69 5.34 -20.57 6.13
CA ASN A 69 5.78 -21.57 7.10
C ASN A 69 4.66 -22.09 8.01
N ARG A 70 3.43 -21.60 7.87
CA ARG A 70 2.28 -22.17 8.57
C ARG A 70 1.87 -23.45 7.83
N PRO A 71 1.86 -24.63 8.49
CA PRO A 71 1.20 -25.78 7.91
C PRO A 71 -0.25 -25.36 7.68
N ILE A 72 -0.72 -25.50 6.44
CA ILE A 72 -2.13 -25.44 6.12
C ILE A 72 -2.71 -26.58 6.96
N SER A 73 -3.38 -26.25 8.06
CA SER A 73 -4.15 -27.24 8.79
C SER A 73 -5.30 -27.62 7.86
N ASP A 74 -5.02 -28.63 7.05
CA ASP A 74 -5.95 -29.45 6.31
C ASP A 74 -7.19 -29.68 7.19
N ARG A 75 -8.35 -29.29 6.66
CA ARG A 75 -9.64 -29.49 7.30
C ARG A 75 -10.50 -30.29 6.36
#